data_AF-A0A1L5PM81-F1
#
_entry.id   AF-A0A1L5PM81-F1
#
_cell.length_a   1.000
_cell.length_b   1.000
_cell.length_c   1.000
_cell.angle_alpha   90.00
_cell.angle_beta   90.00
_cell.angle_gamma   90.00
#
_symmetry.space_group_name_H-M   'P 1'
#
loop_
_entity.id
_entity.type
_entity.pdbx_description
1 polymer ?
#
loop_
_entity_poly.entity_id
_entity_poly.type
_entity_poly.pdbx_seq_one_letter_code
_entity_poly.pdbx_strand_id
1 'polypeptide(L)'
;MSPKVFVSHASEDKDRFVLDFAKQLRAHGIDAWLDKWEMLPGDSLVTKIFDEGIKDAQAVIVVLSKNSVSKPWVKYELDAACVKRINTGSKLIPVVIDDCEVPEALKSTLWESIVDTASYQSSLERIIASIFGASDKPALGKPPAYVNSFGVSVAGHNNVDSLVCKLACDFAIKTGSRHISISAFCKDGELVMPEHQLRDSIEFLGEHGTFELQHFLGGEMPSIALTDAGFELYAREHVSNYDAAFSSVVSAIVNNGCTSFLQIKKCLDLTPFLIEHCLRVLAGRQKISVTWFIGGDCAISNVSPSLRRTLQ
;
A
#
# COMPACT_ATOMS: atom_id res chain seq x y z
N MET A 1 -21.29 12.57 -12.81
CA MET A 1 -21.70 13.98 -12.57
C MET A 1 -20.46 14.84 -12.79
N SER A 2 -20.57 15.95 -13.50
CA SER A 2 -19.42 16.84 -13.76
C SER A 2 -18.95 17.50 -12.45
N PRO A 3 -17.65 17.46 -12.11
CA PRO A 3 -17.14 18.11 -10.91
C PRO A 3 -17.33 19.62 -11.01
N LYS A 4 -17.94 20.22 -9.98
CA LYS A 4 -18.05 21.68 -9.86
C LYS A 4 -16.76 22.23 -9.31
N VAL A 5 -16.19 23.24 -9.98
CA VAL A 5 -14.91 23.85 -9.60
C VAL A 5 -15.02 25.35 -9.60
N PHE A 6 -14.66 25.97 -8.48
CA PHE A 6 -14.58 27.41 -8.36
C PHE A 6 -13.18 27.91 -8.74
N VAL A 7 -13.09 28.98 -9.53
CA VAL A 7 -11.82 29.60 -9.92
C VAL A 7 -11.73 31.04 -9.39
N SER A 8 -11.04 31.17 -8.25
CA SER A 8 -10.68 32.44 -7.62
C SER A 8 -9.53 33.09 -8.38
N HIS A 9 -9.70 34.34 -8.81
CA HIS A 9 -8.71 35.08 -9.60
C HIS A 9 -8.82 36.60 -9.39
N ALA A 10 -7.76 37.35 -9.72
CA ALA A 10 -7.88 38.79 -9.85
C ALA A 10 -8.59 39.16 -11.16
N SER A 11 -9.41 40.21 -11.16
CA SER A 11 -10.14 40.66 -12.35
C SER A 11 -9.23 40.98 -13.53
N GLU A 12 -8.01 41.44 -13.23
CA GLU A 12 -6.94 41.76 -14.17
C GLU A 12 -6.40 40.51 -14.90
N ASP A 13 -6.58 39.32 -14.32
CA ASP A 13 -6.11 38.06 -14.89
C ASP A 13 -7.16 37.39 -15.78
N LYS A 14 -8.36 37.99 -15.83
CA LYS A 14 -9.53 37.40 -16.46
C LYS A 14 -9.33 37.11 -17.94
N ASP A 15 -9.01 38.16 -18.70
CA ASP A 15 -8.91 38.08 -20.16
C ASP A 15 -7.58 37.47 -20.61
N ARG A 16 -6.52 37.65 -19.82
CA ARG A 16 -5.17 37.15 -20.16
C ARG A 16 -4.98 35.66 -19.92
N PHE A 17 -5.77 35.04 -19.04
CA PHE A 17 -5.60 33.62 -18.68
C PHE A 17 -6.92 32.93 -18.31
N VAL A 18 -7.66 33.47 -17.34
CA VAL A 18 -8.71 32.73 -16.62
C VAL A 18 -9.88 32.33 -17.50
N LEU A 19 -10.31 33.18 -18.44
CA LEU A 19 -11.41 32.87 -19.34
C LEU A 19 -11.10 31.68 -20.25
N ASP A 20 -9.90 31.65 -20.82
CA ASP A 20 -9.46 30.54 -21.66
C ASP A 20 -9.31 29.27 -20.82
N PHE A 21 -8.62 29.38 -19.68
CA PHE A 21 -8.44 28.29 -18.72
C PHE A 21 -9.77 27.63 -18.31
N ALA A 22 -10.77 28.44 -17.95
CA ALA A 22 -12.09 27.93 -17.58
C ALA A 22 -12.85 27.29 -18.76
N LYS A 23 -12.73 27.83 -19.98
CA LYS A 23 -13.29 27.18 -21.18
C LYS A 23 -12.65 25.81 -21.39
N GLN A 24 -11.33 25.71 -21.20
CA GLN A 24 -10.63 24.44 -21.33
C GLN A 24 -11.07 23.44 -20.25
N LEU A 25 -11.23 23.85 -18.99
CA LEU A 25 -11.81 22.99 -17.95
C LEU A 25 -13.21 22.48 -18.34
N ARG A 26 -14.09 23.37 -18.84
CA ARG A 26 -15.44 23.00 -19.29
C ARG A 26 -15.43 22.04 -20.47
N ALA A 27 -14.51 22.22 -21.42
CA ALA A 27 -14.32 21.29 -22.53
C ALA A 27 -13.95 19.87 -22.07
N HIS A 28 -13.32 19.75 -20.89
CA HIS A 28 -12.97 18.47 -20.26
C HIS A 28 -14.01 18.00 -19.22
N GLY A 29 -15.25 18.48 -19.32
CA GLY A 29 -16.37 17.98 -18.52
C GLY A 29 -16.40 18.45 -17.07
N ILE A 30 -15.60 19.47 -16.72
CA ILE A 30 -15.58 20.12 -15.40
C ILE A 30 -16.52 21.33 -15.46
N ASP A 31 -17.44 21.45 -14.51
CA ASP A 31 -18.30 22.63 -14.40
C ASP A 31 -17.53 23.76 -13.70
N ALA A 32 -16.65 24.41 -14.47
CA ALA A 32 -15.85 25.53 -13.99
C ALA A 32 -16.71 26.80 -13.89
N TRP A 33 -16.65 27.43 -12.72
CA TRP A 33 -17.37 28.64 -12.37
C TRP A 33 -16.39 29.78 -12.04
N LEU A 34 -16.65 30.97 -12.60
CA LEU A 34 -15.78 32.14 -12.49
C LEU A 34 -16.44 33.25 -11.67
N ASP A 35 -15.63 33.89 -10.82
CA ASP A 35 -15.98 34.99 -9.92
C ASP A 35 -16.30 36.33 -10.61
N LYS A 36 -17.20 36.34 -11.61
CA LYS A 36 -17.75 37.61 -12.13
C LYS A 36 -19.28 37.64 -12.19
N TRP A 37 -19.94 36.60 -11.71
CA TRP A 37 -21.40 36.49 -11.85
C TRP A 37 -22.14 36.64 -10.52
N GLU A 38 -21.47 36.59 -9.35
CA GLU A 38 -22.18 36.59 -8.06
C GLU A 38 -21.56 37.40 -6.91
N MET A 39 -20.36 37.99 -7.01
CA MET A 39 -19.79 38.78 -5.90
C MET A 39 -20.07 40.28 -6.02
N LEU A 40 -20.74 40.83 -5.00
CA LEU A 40 -20.98 42.26 -4.83
C LEU A 40 -19.96 42.86 -3.83
N PRO A 41 -19.67 44.18 -3.92
CA PRO A 41 -18.87 44.86 -2.91
C PRO A 41 -19.45 44.67 -1.50
N GLY A 42 -18.69 44.03 -0.60
CA GLY A 42 -19.10 43.71 0.77
C GLY A 42 -19.29 42.22 1.05
N ASP A 43 -19.36 41.39 0.01
CA ASP A 43 -19.44 39.94 0.17
C ASP A 43 -18.10 39.38 0.66
N SER A 44 -18.13 38.53 1.69
CA SER A 44 -16.97 37.72 2.05
C SER A 44 -16.87 36.53 1.10
N LEU A 45 -15.71 36.39 0.48
CA LEU A 45 -15.43 35.29 -0.44
C LEU A 45 -15.42 33.95 0.33
N VAL A 46 -14.96 33.93 1.60
CA VAL A 46 -15.12 32.81 2.53
C VAL A 46 -16.61 32.44 2.66
N THR A 47 -17.47 33.40 3.00
CA THR A 47 -18.91 33.17 3.17
C THR A 47 -19.56 32.66 1.88
N LYS A 48 -19.25 33.23 0.72
CA LYS A 48 -19.74 32.73 -0.58
C LYS A 48 -19.32 31.29 -0.86
N ILE A 49 -18.06 30.96 -0.59
CA ILE A 49 -17.56 29.58 -0.67
C ILE A 49 -18.39 28.67 0.24
N PHE A 50 -18.47 28.99 1.53
CA PHE A 50 -19.02 28.03 2.48
C PHE A 50 -20.55 28.00 2.54
N ASP A 51 -21.22 29.12 2.26
CA ASP A 51 -22.65 29.32 2.56
C ASP A 51 -23.53 29.40 1.30
N GLU A 52 -23.05 29.94 0.17
CA GLU A 52 -23.94 30.29 -0.97
C GLU A 52 -23.83 29.39 -2.22
N GLY A 53 -22.68 28.82 -2.56
CA GLY A 53 -22.57 28.13 -3.86
C GLY A 53 -21.47 27.07 -4.02
N ILE A 54 -20.53 26.97 -3.08
CA ILE A 54 -19.38 26.05 -3.18
C ILE A 54 -19.56 24.83 -2.27
N LYS A 55 -20.75 24.69 -1.64
CA LYS A 55 -21.12 23.52 -0.83
C LYS A 55 -21.01 22.18 -1.57
N ASP A 56 -21.14 22.19 -2.90
CA ASP A 56 -20.96 21.03 -3.79
C ASP A 56 -19.64 21.08 -4.60
N ALA A 57 -18.81 22.10 -4.42
CA ALA A 57 -17.60 22.19 -5.23
C ALA A 57 -16.60 21.14 -4.77
N GLN A 58 -16.10 20.40 -5.75
CA GLN A 58 -15.12 19.34 -5.50
C GLN A 58 -13.70 19.93 -5.44
N ALA A 59 -13.48 21.08 -6.08
CA ALA A 59 -12.22 21.81 -5.99
C ALA A 59 -12.41 23.32 -6.03
N VAL A 60 -11.45 24.02 -5.42
CA VAL A 60 -11.27 25.47 -5.46
C VAL A 60 -9.89 25.74 -6.05
N ILE A 61 -9.84 26.39 -7.20
CA ILE A 61 -8.61 26.84 -7.84
C ILE A 61 -8.35 28.29 -7.42
N VAL A 62 -7.14 28.58 -6.94
CA VAL A 62 -6.71 29.95 -6.62
C VAL A 62 -5.59 30.35 -7.57
N VAL A 63 -5.88 31.30 -8.46
CA VAL A 63 -4.92 31.85 -9.41
C VAL A 63 -4.07 32.92 -8.72
N LEU A 64 -2.80 32.60 -8.51
CA LEU A 64 -1.79 33.45 -7.90
C LEU A 64 -1.00 34.19 -8.98
N SER A 65 -1.02 35.51 -8.90
CA SER A 65 -0.40 36.42 -9.83
C SER A 65 0.09 37.65 -9.09
N LYS A 66 0.89 38.51 -9.74
CA LYS A 66 1.29 39.80 -9.16
C LYS A 66 0.06 40.66 -8.78
N ASN A 67 -1.05 40.48 -9.50
CA ASN A 67 -2.30 41.20 -9.25
C ASN A 67 -3.09 40.60 -8.08
N SER A 68 -3.08 39.28 -7.90
CA SER A 68 -3.93 38.61 -6.90
C SER A 68 -3.31 38.55 -5.51
N VAL A 69 -1.98 38.37 -5.39
CA VAL A 69 -1.29 38.26 -4.08
C VAL A 69 -1.39 39.53 -3.24
N SER A 70 -1.68 40.67 -3.87
CA SER A 70 -1.88 41.95 -3.17
C SER A 70 -3.33 42.18 -2.72
N LYS A 71 -4.29 41.39 -3.21
CA LYS A 71 -5.72 41.58 -2.93
C LYS A 71 -6.05 41.18 -1.47
N PRO A 72 -7.04 41.83 -0.84
CA PRO A 72 -7.42 41.55 0.54
C PRO A 72 -7.72 40.08 0.81
N TRP A 73 -8.42 39.39 -0.10
CA TRP A 73 -8.72 37.96 -0.02
C TRP A 73 -7.46 37.12 0.21
N VAL A 74 -6.43 37.29 -0.64
CA VAL A 74 -5.22 36.47 -0.59
C VAL A 74 -4.36 36.80 0.62
N LYS A 75 -4.35 38.07 1.06
CA LYS A 75 -3.54 38.53 2.20
C LYS A 75 -4.14 38.21 3.57
N TYR A 76 -5.46 38.34 3.70
CA TYR A 76 -6.10 38.35 5.02
C TYR A 76 -7.03 37.15 5.23
N GLU A 77 -7.73 36.69 4.19
CA GLU A 77 -8.73 35.63 4.33
C GLU A 77 -8.17 34.22 4.01
N LEU A 78 -7.14 34.14 3.16
CA LEU A 78 -6.46 32.88 2.84
C LEU A 78 -5.38 32.53 3.87
N ASP A 79 -5.80 32.31 5.11
CA ASP A 79 -4.93 31.83 6.19
C ASP A 79 -4.91 30.29 6.29
N ALA A 80 -4.08 29.75 7.18
CA ALA A 80 -3.95 28.30 7.36
C ALA A 80 -5.26 27.64 7.83
N ALA A 81 -6.10 28.35 8.60
CA ALA A 81 -7.37 27.84 9.07
C ALA A 81 -8.40 27.76 7.93
N CYS A 82 -8.43 28.77 7.07
CA CYS A 82 -9.23 28.83 5.85
C CYS A 82 -8.82 27.71 4.89
N VAL A 83 -7.51 27.56 4.62
CA VAL A 83 -6.98 26.47 3.78
C VAL A 83 -7.39 25.09 4.32
N LYS A 84 -7.26 24.87 5.63
CA LYS A 84 -7.68 23.62 6.27
C LYS A 84 -9.19 23.39 6.14
N ARG A 85 -9.99 24.44 6.30
CA ARG A 85 -11.46 24.38 6.20
C ARG A 85 -11.89 24.05 4.77
N ILE A 86 -11.27 24.65 3.76
CA ILE A 86 -11.51 24.31 2.35
C ILE A 86 -11.18 22.83 2.13
N ASN A 87 -9.96 22.41 2.49
CA ASN A 87 -9.49 21.03 2.31
C ASN A 87 -10.28 19.95 3.07
N THR A 88 -11.16 20.32 4.00
CA THR A 88 -12.04 19.38 4.71
C THR A 88 -13.23 18.94 3.83
N GLY A 89 -13.64 19.75 2.85
CA GLY A 89 -14.78 19.46 1.97
C GLY A 89 -14.49 19.55 0.46
N SER A 90 -13.44 20.26 0.06
CA SER A 90 -13.08 20.52 -1.33
C SER A 90 -11.56 20.55 -1.49
N LYS A 91 -11.04 20.22 -2.66
CA LYS A 91 -9.60 20.30 -2.91
C LYS A 91 -9.16 21.72 -3.24
N LEU A 92 -8.22 22.29 -2.49
CA LEU A 92 -7.60 23.57 -2.84
C LEU A 92 -6.43 23.35 -3.82
N ILE A 93 -6.44 24.03 -4.97
CA ILE A 93 -5.43 23.92 -6.03
C ILE A 93 -4.87 25.30 -6.34
N PRO A 94 -3.67 25.65 -5.85
CA PRO A 94 -3.03 26.92 -6.22
C PRO A 94 -2.40 26.82 -7.62
N VAL A 95 -2.62 27.84 -8.44
CA VAL A 95 -2.05 27.98 -9.80
C VAL A 95 -1.31 29.30 -9.89
N VAL A 96 0.01 29.26 -10.03
CA VAL A 96 0.87 30.44 -10.08
C VAL A 96 1.14 30.80 -11.54
N ILE A 97 0.78 32.02 -11.96
CA ILE A 97 0.88 32.49 -13.36
C ILE A 97 1.88 33.65 -13.56
N ASP A 98 2.41 34.22 -12.49
CA ASP A 98 3.47 35.24 -12.54
C ASP A 98 4.56 34.92 -11.50
N ASP A 99 5.71 35.58 -11.62
CA ASP A 99 6.73 35.63 -10.57
C ASP A 99 6.22 36.46 -9.37
N CYS A 100 5.57 35.80 -8.41
CA CYS A 100 5.03 36.41 -7.19
C CYS A 100 5.29 35.53 -5.96
N GLU A 101 5.35 36.15 -4.79
CA GLU A 101 5.49 35.42 -3.53
C GLU A 101 4.20 34.66 -3.21
N VAL A 102 4.30 33.33 -3.09
CA VAL A 102 3.19 32.47 -2.69
C VAL A 102 2.87 32.72 -1.20
N PRO A 103 1.58 32.95 -0.85
CA PRO A 103 1.17 33.16 0.54
C PRO A 103 1.61 32.04 1.47
N GLU A 104 2.00 32.38 2.70
CA GLU A 104 2.51 31.42 3.70
C GLU A 104 1.57 30.23 3.91
N ALA A 105 0.26 30.47 3.94
CA ALA A 105 -0.76 29.44 4.10
C ALA A 105 -0.78 28.39 2.98
N LEU A 106 -0.26 28.72 1.80
CA LEU A 106 -0.16 27.84 0.65
C LEU A 106 1.25 27.24 0.47
N LYS A 107 2.26 27.68 1.25
CA LYS A 107 3.64 27.17 1.12
C LYS A 107 3.76 25.66 1.37
N SER A 108 2.85 25.10 2.18
CA SER A 108 2.77 23.66 2.48
C SER A 108 1.93 22.87 1.46
N THR A 109 1.32 23.53 0.48
CA THR A 109 0.55 22.89 -0.60
C THR A 109 1.38 22.82 -1.88
N LEU A 110 1.21 21.76 -2.66
CA LEU A 110 1.83 21.67 -3.98
C LEU A 110 1.03 22.54 -4.96
N TRP A 111 1.67 23.56 -5.53
CA TRP A 111 1.08 24.44 -6.54
C TRP A 111 1.54 24.09 -7.94
N GLU A 112 0.71 24.38 -8.93
CA GLU A 112 1.08 24.28 -10.34
C GLU A 112 1.56 25.63 -10.86
N SER A 113 2.75 25.68 -11.43
CA SER A 113 3.34 26.89 -12.00
C SER A 113 3.15 26.90 -13.52
N ILE A 114 2.49 27.94 -14.03
CA ILE A 114 2.27 28.18 -15.45
C ILE A 114 3.14 29.37 -15.84
N VAL A 115 4.31 29.07 -16.41
CA VAL A 115 5.27 30.09 -16.85
C VAL A 115 4.83 30.76 -18.14
N ASP A 116 4.23 30.00 -19.06
CA ASP A 116 3.70 30.49 -20.33
C ASP A 116 2.19 30.26 -20.41
N THR A 117 1.41 31.33 -20.28
CA THR A 117 -0.05 31.29 -20.37
C THR A 117 -0.57 31.00 -21.78
N ALA A 118 0.28 31.00 -22.81
CA ALA A 118 -0.07 30.55 -24.15
C ALA A 118 0.17 29.04 -24.36
N SER A 119 1.01 28.41 -23.53
CA SER A 119 1.43 27.00 -23.69
C SER A 119 1.51 26.28 -22.33
N TYR A 120 0.35 25.93 -21.78
CA TYR A 120 0.23 25.33 -20.44
C TYR A 120 -0.52 23.99 -20.42
N GLN A 121 -0.61 23.31 -21.57
CA GLN A 121 -1.42 22.09 -21.73
C GLN A 121 -1.08 21.00 -20.70
N SER A 122 0.21 20.75 -20.43
CA SER A 122 0.62 19.76 -19.43
C SER A 122 0.21 20.14 -18.01
N SER A 123 0.27 21.43 -17.66
CA SER A 123 -0.22 21.92 -16.36
C SER A 123 -1.74 21.78 -16.26
N LEU A 124 -2.48 22.08 -17.34
CA LEU A 124 -3.92 21.89 -17.39
C LEU A 124 -4.30 20.42 -17.19
N GLU A 125 -3.64 19.49 -17.87
CA GLU A 125 -3.88 18.05 -17.72
C GLU A 125 -3.66 17.58 -16.28
N ARG A 126 -2.60 18.03 -15.62
CA ARG A 126 -2.34 17.74 -14.20
C ARG A 126 -3.43 18.29 -13.28
N ILE A 127 -3.91 19.51 -13.55
CA ILE A 127 -5.00 20.13 -12.78
C ILE A 127 -6.30 19.33 -12.98
N ILE A 128 -6.63 18.96 -14.21
CA ILE A 128 -7.79 18.13 -14.55
C ILE A 128 -7.70 16.78 -13.82
N ALA A 129 -6.54 16.10 -13.91
CA ALA A 129 -6.31 14.83 -13.23
C ALA A 129 -6.51 14.97 -11.71
N SER A 130 -5.96 16.05 -11.13
CA SER A 130 -6.12 16.40 -9.72
C SER A 130 -7.59 16.59 -9.29
N ILE A 131 -8.43 17.19 -10.15
CA ILE A 131 -9.87 17.42 -9.91
C ILE A 131 -10.65 16.11 -9.98
N PHE A 132 -10.37 15.26 -10.98
CA PHE A 132 -11.03 13.95 -11.12
C PHE A 132 -10.48 12.88 -10.16
N GLY A 133 -9.45 13.19 -9.38
CA GLY A 133 -8.74 12.22 -8.56
C GLY A 133 -7.94 11.20 -9.39
N ALA A 134 -7.76 11.45 -10.68
CA ALA A 134 -6.90 10.67 -11.54
C ALA A 134 -5.43 10.98 -11.18
N SER A 135 -4.61 9.95 -11.18
CA SER A 135 -3.19 10.07 -10.88
C SER A 135 -2.40 9.76 -12.13
N ASP A 136 -1.44 10.62 -12.48
CA ASP A 136 -0.40 10.35 -13.49
C ASP A 136 0.58 9.26 -13.04
N LYS A 137 0.28 8.53 -11.95
CA LYS A 137 0.95 7.28 -11.66
C LYS A 137 0.85 6.44 -12.92
N PRO A 138 1.97 6.14 -13.60
CA PRO A 138 1.92 5.23 -14.73
C PRO A 138 1.20 3.97 -14.25
N ALA A 139 0.34 3.40 -15.11
CA ALA A 139 -0.24 2.10 -14.82
C ALA A 139 0.89 1.22 -14.31
N LEU A 140 0.68 0.62 -13.12
CA LEU A 140 1.71 -0.20 -12.49
C LEU A 140 2.28 -1.09 -13.58
N GLY A 141 3.56 -0.84 -13.94
CA GLY A 141 4.26 -1.72 -14.85
C GLY A 141 4.11 -3.12 -14.27
N LYS A 142 4.02 -4.15 -15.13
CA LYS A 142 3.99 -5.52 -14.61
C LYS A 142 5.13 -5.60 -13.59
N PRO A 143 4.82 -5.90 -12.33
CA PRO A 143 5.84 -6.04 -11.33
C PRO A 143 6.91 -6.95 -11.94
N PRO A 144 8.21 -6.59 -11.88
CA PRO A 144 9.27 -7.42 -12.42
C PRO A 144 8.97 -8.88 -12.08
N ALA A 145 9.21 -9.86 -12.94
CA ALA A 145 8.62 -11.22 -12.77
C ALA A 145 8.79 -11.83 -11.36
N TYR A 146 9.78 -11.39 -10.59
CA TYR A 146 9.90 -11.67 -9.16
C TYR A 146 8.77 -11.06 -8.29
N VAL A 147 8.38 -9.79 -8.46
CA VAL A 147 7.31 -9.09 -7.72
C VAL A 147 5.89 -9.60 -8.05
N ASN A 148 5.67 -10.23 -9.22
CA ASN A 148 4.34 -10.75 -9.59
C ASN A 148 3.91 -12.02 -8.82
N SER A 149 4.78 -12.62 -8.02
CA SER A 149 4.39 -13.68 -7.09
C SER A 149 4.04 -13.14 -5.69
N PHE A 150 3.91 -11.83 -5.51
CA PHE A 150 3.57 -11.19 -4.24
C PHE A 150 2.14 -10.66 -4.31
N GLY A 151 1.19 -11.55 -4.02
CA GLY A 151 -0.19 -11.20 -3.78
C GLY A 151 -0.40 -11.05 -2.28
N VAL A 152 -0.78 -9.83 -1.89
CA VAL A 152 -1.30 -9.44 -0.58
C VAL A 152 -0.22 -9.28 0.51
N SER A 153 -0.54 -8.34 1.40
CA SER A 153 0.24 -7.90 2.53
C SER A 153 -0.01 -8.85 3.69
N VAL A 154 0.99 -9.66 4.02
CA VAL A 154 1.02 -10.38 5.29
C VAL A 154 1.26 -9.34 6.39
N ALA A 155 0.23 -9.05 7.17
CA ALA A 155 0.31 -8.49 8.52
C ALA A 155 1.06 -7.15 8.70
N GLY A 156 0.77 -6.13 7.87
CA GLY A 156 1.09 -4.74 8.23
C GLY A 156 2.59 -4.39 8.28
N HIS A 157 3.43 -5.19 7.63
CA HIS A 157 4.87 -4.94 7.54
C HIS A 157 5.25 -4.16 6.27
N ASN A 158 6.43 -3.53 6.29
CA ASN A 158 6.98 -2.77 5.17
C ASN A 158 7.18 -3.70 3.96
N ASN A 159 7.27 -3.14 2.74
CA ASN A 159 7.47 -3.92 1.51
C ASN A 159 8.74 -4.79 1.56
N VAL A 160 9.74 -4.39 2.34
CA VAL A 160 11.00 -5.13 2.56
C VAL A 160 10.76 -6.38 3.41
N ASP A 161 10.00 -6.27 4.50
CA ASP A 161 9.73 -7.40 5.40
C ASP A 161 8.91 -8.49 4.72
N SER A 162 7.91 -8.07 3.94
CA SER A 162 7.12 -8.98 3.13
C SER A 162 8.01 -9.73 2.11
N LEU A 163 9.00 -9.04 1.55
CA LEU A 163 9.96 -9.64 0.62
C LEU A 163 10.89 -10.64 1.31
N VAL A 164 11.48 -10.28 2.45
CA VAL A 164 12.36 -11.18 3.23
C VAL A 164 11.59 -12.42 3.67
N CYS A 165 10.38 -12.26 4.21
CA CYS A 165 9.54 -13.38 4.63
C CYS A 165 9.23 -14.32 3.46
N LYS A 166 8.77 -13.79 2.31
CA LYS A 166 8.49 -14.62 1.13
C LYS A 166 9.72 -15.33 0.61
N LEU A 167 10.86 -14.66 0.47
CA LEU A 167 12.09 -15.30 -0.03
C LEU A 167 12.55 -16.44 0.88
N ALA A 168 12.46 -16.25 2.19
CA ALA A 168 12.72 -17.30 3.17
C ALA A 168 11.75 -18.48 3.02
N CYS A 169 10.45 -18.21 2.88
CA CYS A 169 9.44 -19.25 2.70
C CYS A 169 9.58 -20.01 1.37
N ASP A 170 9.83 -19.30 0.27
CA ASP A 170 10.09 -19.88 -1.06
C ASP A 170 11.34 -20.77 -1.02
N PHE A 171 12.40 -20.31 -0.36
CA PHE A 171 13.61 -21.10 -0.14
C PHE A 171 13.32 -22.36 0.68
N ALA A 172 12.52 -22.25 1.74
CA ALA A 172 12.16 -23.38 2.59
C ALA A 172 11.36 -24.44 1.84
N ILE A 173 10.38 -24.04 1.03
CA ILE A 173 9.61 -24.95 0.17
C ILE A 173 10.53 -25.64 -0.85
N LYS A 174 11.42 -24.87 -1.49
CA LYS A 174 12.31 -25.38 -2.54
C LYS A 174 13.35 -26.37 -2.01
N THR A 175 13.92 -26.10 -0.84
CA THR A 175 15.00 -26.91 -0.25
C THR A 175 14.49 -27.98 0.70
N GLY A 176 13.26 -27.85 1.19
CA GLY A 176 12.73 -28.66 2.29
C GLY A 176 13.36 -28.33 3.65
N SER A 177 14.10 -27.23 3.77
CA SER A 177 14.80 -26.82 4.99
C SER A 177 14.16 -25.59 5.62
N ARG A 178 13.99 -25.61 6.95
CA ARG A 178 13.61 -24.41 7.71
C ARG A 178 14.78 -23.51 8.05
N HIS A 179 16.00 -24.02 7.98
CA HIS A 179 17.21 -23.21 8.08
C HIS A 179 17.41 -22.46 6.77
N ILE A 180 17.45 -21.13 6.85
CA ILE A 180 17.49 -20.26 5.68
C ILE A 180 18.91 -19.77 5.49
N SER A 181 19.50 -20.15 4.36
CA SER A 181 20.81 -19.66 3.94
C SER A 181 20.70 -18.25 3.38
N ILE A 182 21.77 -17.46 3.48
CA ILE A 182 21.87 -16.14 2.83
C ILE A 182 21.56 -16.20 1.32
N SER A 183 21.83 -17.34 0.68
CA SER A 183 21.51 -17.59 -0.73
C SER A 183 20.01 -17.48 -1.06
N ALA A 184 19.11 -17.59 -0.06
CA ALA A 184 17.69 -17.32 -0.21
C ALA A 184 17.40 -15.88 -0.64
N PHE A 185 18.28 -14.94 -0.27
CA PHE A 185 18.16 -13.51 -0.53
C PHE A 185 19.05 -13.05 -1.68
N CYS A 186 19.68 -13.97 -2.41
CA CYS A 186 20.53 -13.66 -3.55
C CYS A 186 19.83 -13.97 -4.88
N LYS A 187 20.07 -13.13 -5.88
CA LYS A 187 19.73 -13.38 -7.28
C LYS A 187 20.98 -13.16 -8.12
N ASP A 188 21.31 -14.14 -8.96
CA ASP A 188 22.51 -14.12 -9.81
C ASP A 188 23.82 -13.88 -9.02
N GLY A 189 23.86 -14.28 -7.75
CA GLY A 189 25.02 -14.15 -6.87
C GLY A 189 25.07 -12.86 -6.05
N GLU A 190 24.17 -11.91 -6.29
CA GLU A 190 24.10 -10.64 -5.56
C GLU A 190 22.85 -10.56 -4.66
N LEU A 191 22.94 -9.85 -3.54
CA LEU A 191 21.79 -9.63 -2.67
C LEU A 191 20.70 -8.84 -3.41
N VAL A 192 19.45 -9.29 -3.30
CA VAL A 192 18.30 -8.62 -3.93
C VAL A 192 17.94 -7.28 -3.30
N MET A 193 18.54 -6.95 -2.15
CA MET A 193 18.38 -5.70 -1.41
C MET A 193 19.68 -5.34 -0.67
N PRO A 194 19.88 -4.07 -0.27
CA PRO A 194 21.04 -3.68 0.52
C PRO A 194 21.16 -4.47 1.83
N GLU A 195 22.37 -4.85 2.22
CA GLU A 195 22.63 -5.70 3.41
C GLU A 195 22.03 -5.12 4.70
N HIS A 196 22.12 -3.80 4.90
CA HIS A 196 21.53 -3.13 6.07
C HIS A 196 20.01 -3.31 6.14
N GLN A 197 19.30 -3.21 4.99
CA GLN A 197 17.85 -3.40 4.94
C GLN A 197 17.46 -4.86 5.20
N LEU A 198 18.23 -5.80 4.66
CA LEU A 198 18.02 -7.22 4.92
C LEU A 198 18.20 -7.54 6.41
N ARG A 199 19.26 -7.00 7.03
CA ARG A 199 19.54 -7.20 8.45
C ARG A 199 18.45 -6.63 9.33
N ASP A 200 18.08 -5.37 9.12
CA ASP A 200 17.03 -4.70 9.90
C ASP A 200 15.70 -5.46 9.80
N SER A 201 15.37 -5.93 8.60
CA SER A 201 14.16 -6.71 8.35
C SER A 201 14.20 -8.10 9.01
N ILE A 202 15.34 -8.80 8.97
CA ILE A 202 15.53 -10.08 9.64
C ILE A 202 15.35 -9.96 11.16
N GLU A 203 15.95 -8.93 11.78
CA GLU A 203 15.82 -8.67 13.21
C GLU A 203 14.36 -8.38 13.57
N PHE A 204 13.72 -7.47 12.83
CA PHE A 204 12.31 -7.13 13.02
C PHE A 204 11.38 -8.33 12.87
N LEU A 205 11.55 -9.15 11.83
CA LEU A 205 10.77 -10.38 11.62
C LEU A 205 11.04 -11.43 12.72
N GLY A 206 12.25 -11.45 13.29
CA GLY A 206 12.59 -12.27 14.44
C GLY A 206 11.86 -11.83 15.72
N GLU A 207 11.82 -10.52 16.00
CA GLU A 207 11.07 -9.96 17.14
C GLU A 207 9.57 -10.30 17.07
N HIS A 208 9.02 -10.39 15.86
CA HIS A 208 7.61 -10.73 15.60
C HIS A 208 7.37 -12.24 15.47
N GLY A 209 8.38 -13.07 15.73
CA GLY A 209 8.25 -14.53 15.77
C GLY A 209 8.13 -15.21 14.41
N THR A 210 8.44 -14.51 13.32
CA THR A 210 8.54 -15.12 11.98
C THR A 210 9.81 -15.97 11.85
N PHE A 211 10.90 -15.50 12.44
CA PHE A 211 12.19 -16.19 12.47
C PHE A 211 12.65 -16.50 13.89
N GLU A 212 13.30 -17.65 14.06
CA GLU A 212 14.21 -17.91 15.16
C GLU A 212 15.60 -17.43 14.75
N LEU A 213 16.17 -16.52 15.54
CA LEU A 213 17.48 -15.92 15.29
C LEU A 213 18.54 -16.56 16.18
N GLN A 214 19.68 -16.89 15.60
CA GLN A 214 20.89 -17.27 16.32
C GLN A 214 22.03 -16.34 15.93
N HIS A 215 22.41 -15.47 16.86
CA HIS A 215 23.51 -14.53 16.68
C HIS A 215 24.87 -15.19 16.90
N PHE A 216 25.83 -14.83 16.05
CA PHE A 216 27.23 -15.23 16.19
C PHE A 216 28.06 -14.09 16.81
N LEU A 217 29.13 -14.46 17.51
CA LEU A 217 30.11 -13.49 18.01
C LEU A 217 30.84 -12.86 16.82
N GLY A 218 30.76 -11.54 16.67
CA GLY A 218 31.45 -10.80 15.60
C GLY A 218 30.57 -9.89 14.75
N GLY A 219 29.26 -9.86 14.98
CA GLY A 219 28.36 -8.94 14.29
C GLY A 219 28.03 -9.33 12.85
N GLU A 220 28.37 -10.56 12.43
CA GLU A 220 27.90 -11.13 11.17
C GLU A 220 26.37 -11.27 11.14
N MET A 221 25.81 -11.53 9.96
CA MET A 221 24.37 -11.75 9.80
C MET A 221 23.92 -12.98 10.63
N PRO A 222 22.84 -12.86 11.42
CA PRO A 222 22.38 -13.98 12.23
C PRO A 222 21.98 -15.18 11.36
N SER A 223 22.21 -16.38 11.87
CA SER A 223 21.59 -17.57 11.29
C SER A 223 20.11 -17.54 11.62
N ILE A 224 19.26 -17.74 10.61
CA ILE A 224 17.81 -17.68 10.78
C ILE A 224 17.16 -19.02 10.46
N ALA A 225 16.15 -19.37 11.25
CA ALA A 225 15.27 -20.50 10.98
C ALA A 225 13.82 -20.03 10.93
N LEU A 226 13.05 -20.57 9.98
CA LEU A 226 11.65 -20.23 9.80
C LEU A 226 10.76 -20.94 10.83
N THR A 227 9.99 -20.17 11.61
CA THR A 227 9.10 -20.72 12.63
C THR A 227 7.86 -21.37 12.02
N ASP A 228 7.16 -22.18 12.81
CA ASP A 228 5.87 -22.74 12.40
C ASP A 228 4.81 -21.65 12.17
N ALA A 229 4.78 -20.64 13.03
CA ALA A 229 3.84 -19.52 12.91
C ALA A 229 4.16 -18.62 11.71
N GLY A 230 5.45 -18.34 11.47
CA GLY A 230 5.90 -17.54 10.34
C GLY A 230 5.53 -18.16 8.99
N PHE A 231 5.76 -19.47 8.84
CA PHE A 231 5.35 -20.15 7.61
C PHE A 231 3.84 -20.33 7.47
N GLU A 232 3.09 -20.53 8.58
CA GLU A 232 1.62 -20.68 8.53
C GLU A 232 0.94 -19.43 7.95
N LEU A 233 1.42 -18.22 8.30
CA LEU A 233 0.90 -16.98 7.74
C LEU A 233 1.14 -16.89 6.23
N TYR A 234 2.37 -17.18 5.80
CA TYR A 234 2.73 -17.23 4.38
C TYR A 234 1.90 -18.28 3.62
N ALA A 235 1.79 -19.49 4.16
CA ALA A 235 1.16 -20.63 3.48
C ALA A 235 -0.32 -20.37 3.18
N ARG A 236 -1.05 -19.75 4.11
CA ARG A 236 -2.47 -19.40 3.91
C ARG A 236 -2.71 -18.45 2.76
N GLU A 237 -1.73 -17.61 2.44
CA GLU A 237 -1.87 -16.54 1.47
C GLU A 237 -1.26 -16.90 0.12
N HIS A 238 -0.13 -17.61 0.13
CA HIS A 238 0.70 -17.83 -1.07
C HIS A 238 0.74 -19.28 -1.55
N VAL A 239 0.45 -20.27 -0.68
CA VAL A 239 0.42 -21.68 -1.10
C VAL A 239 -0.94 -22.00 -1.71
N SER A 240 -0.95 -22.29 -3.01
CA SER A 240 -2.17 -22.63 -3.75
C SER A 240 -2.90 -23.81 -3.10
N ASN A 241 -4.20 -23.64 -2.85
CA ASN A 241 -5.07 -24.65 -2.21
C ASN A 241 -4.57 -25.14 -0.83
N TYR A 242 -3.88 -24.29 -0.06
CA TYR A 242 -3.37 -24.67 1.27
C TYR A 242 -4.45 -25.25 2.20
N ASP A 243 -5.63 -24.63 2.30
CA ASP A 243 -6.70 -25.13 3.17
C ASP A 243 -7.20 -26.52 2.76
N ALA A 244 -7.21 -26.82 1.46
CA ALA A 244 -7.56 -28.15 0.95
C ALA A 244 -6.45 -29.17 1.25
N ALA A 245 -5.19 -28.79 1.11
CA ALA A 245 -4.04 -29.62 1.49
C ALA A 245 -4.04 -29.92 3.00
N PHE A 246 -4.24 -28.90 3.83
CA PHE A 246 -4.35 -29.04 5.28
C PHE A 246 -5.51 -29.97 5.67
N SER A 247 -6.69 -29.77 5.07
CA SER A 247 -7.86 -30.64 5.29
C SER A 247 -7.60 -32.08 4.88
N SER A 248 -6.83 -32.30 3.81
CA SER A 248 -6.44 -33.64 3.35
C SER A 248 -5.51 -34.34 4.36
N VAL A 249 -4.57 -33.61 4.96
CA VAL A 249 -3.72 -34.13 6.05
C VAL A 249 -4.56 -34.49 7.28
N VAL A 250 -5.50 -33.62 7.67
CA VAL A 250 -6.42 -33.92 8.79
C VAL A 250 -7.26 -35.16 8.48
N SER A 251 -7.82 -35.28 7.27
CA SER A 251 -8.59 -36.44 6.84
C SER A 251 -7.75 -37.72 6.84
N ALA A 252 -6.50 -37.67 6.39
CA ALA A 252 -5.59 -38.82 6.45
C ALA A 252 -5.38 -39.32 7.89
N ILE A 253 -5.26 -38.42 8.86
CA ILE A 253 -5.10 -38.78 10.27
C ILE A 253 -6.41 -39.30 10.87
N VAL A 254 -7.53 -38.61 10.63
CA VAL A 254 -8.81 -38.88 11.31
C VAL A 254 -9.60 -40.01 10.65
N ASN A 255 -9.72 -39.99 9.32
CA ASN A 255 -10.57 -40.92 8.57
C ASN A 255 -9.78 -42.15 8.10
N ASN A 256 -8.55 -41.96 7.64
CA ASN A 256 -7.71 -43.06 7.13
C ASN A 256 -6.80 -43.67 8.20
N GLY A 257 -6.78 -43.09 9.41
CA GLY A 257 -6.03 -43.61 10.55
C GLY A 257 -4.51 -43.56 10.37
N CYS A 258 -3.98 -42.64 9.54
CA CYS A 258 -2.55 -42.47 9.39
C CYS A 258 -1.91 -42.00 10.70
N THR A 259 -0.90 -42.75 11.17
CA THR A 259 -0.18 -42.49 12.43
C THR A 259 1.28 -42.10 12.23
N SER A 260 1.76 -41.99 10.99
CA SER A 260 3.13 -41.52 10.71
C SER A 260 3.24 -40.61 9.50
N PHE A 261 4.32 -39.85 9.45
CA PHE A 261 4.65 -38.98 8.32
C PHE A 261 4.79 -39.79 7.02
N LEU A 262 5.48 -40.94 7.07
CA LEU A 262 5.63 -41.82 5.90
C LEU A 262 4.30 -42.38 5.39
N GLN A 263 3.32 -42.64 6.25
CA GLN A 263 1.98 -43.08 5.83
C GLN A 263 1.25 -41.95 5.11
N ILE A 264 1.23 -40.75 5.67
CA ILE A 264 0.57 -39.58 5.07
C ILE A 264 1.21 -39.25 3.71
N LYS A 265 2.53 -39.28 3.62
CA LYS A 265 3.29 -39.05 2.37
C LYS A 265 2.96 -40.05 1.27
N LYS A 266 2.61 -41.30 1.61
CA LYS A 266 2.20 -42.31 0.62
C LYS A 266 0.76 -42.11 0.13
N CYS A 267 -0.09 -41.53 0.97
CA CYS A 267 -1.51 -41.37 0.70
C CYS A 267 -1.86 -40.04 0.02
N LEU A 268 -1.01 -39.02 0.16
CA LEU A 268 -1.27 -37.66 -0.33
C LEU A 268 -0.19 -37.23 -1.33
N ASP A 269 -0.61 -36.57 -2.41
CA ASP A 269 0.27 -35.91 -3.37
C ASP A 269 0.63 -34.49 -2.87
N LEU A 270 1.36 -34.43 -1.76
CA LEU A 270 1.83 -33.19 -1.14
C LEU A 270 3.34 -33.23 -0.94
N THR A 271 3.96 -32.05 -0.95
CA THR A 271 5.40 -31.96 -0.68
C THR A 271 5.71 -32.39 0.77
N PRO A 272 6.84 -33.08 1.01
CA PRO A 272 7.29 -33.45 2.36
C PRO A 272 7.22 -32.29 3.36
N PHE A 273 7.65 -31.10 2.91
CA PHE A 273 7.66 -29.89 3.73
C PHE A 273 6.25 -29.46 4.17
N LEU A 274 5.26 -29.51 3.28
CA LEU A 274 3.88 -29.14 3.62
C LEU A 274 3.23 -30.14 4.57
N ILE A 275 3.49 -31.44 4.39
CA ILE A 275 3.00 -32.47 5.32
C ILE A 275 3.59 -32.24 6.71
N GLU A 276 4.90 -32.06 6.80
CA GLU A 276 5.58 -31.76 8.07
C GLU A 276 5.00 -30.49 8.71
N HIS A 277 4.83 -29.43 7.93
CA HIS A 277 4.27 -28.18 8.43
C HIS A 277 2.85 -28.37 9.01
N CYS A 278 1.96 -29.06 8.31
CA CYS A 278 0.60 -29.34 8.80
C CYS A 278 0.64 -30.11 10.14
N LEU A 279 1.52 -31.11 10.26
CA LEU A 279 1.68 -31.86 11.50
C LEU A 279 2.17 -30.98 12.65
N ARG A 280 3.13 -30.09 12.39
CA ARG A 280 3.63 -29.14 13.38
C ARG A 280 2.57 -28.14 13.81
N VAL A 281 1.79 -27.59 12.87
CA VAL A 281 0.67 -26.68 13.19
C VAL A 281 -0.40 -27.37 14.04
N LEU A 282 -0.78 -28.61 13.70
CA LEU A 282 -1.73 -29.39 14.49
C LEU A 282 -1.18 -29.69 15.90
N ALA A 283 0.11 -30.01 16.01
CA ALA A 283 0.76 -30.25 17.30
C ALA A 283 0.84 -28.98 18.15
N GLY A 284 1.24 -27.84 17.56
CA GLY A 284 1.29 -26.53 18.22
C GLY A 284 -0.08 -26.07 18.73
N ARG A 285 -1.16 -26.42 18.02
CA ARG A 285 -2.56 -26.20 18.43
C ARG A 285 -3.11 -27.27 19.38
N GLN A 286 -2.27 -28.19 19.86
CA GLN A 286 -2.65 -29.31 20.74
C GLN A 286 -3.77 -30.19 20.18
N LYS A 287 -3.88 -30.30 18.85
CA LYS A 287 -4.88 -31.14 18.18
C LYS A 287 -4.44 -32.58 18.05
N ILE A 288 -3.13 -32.81 18.01
CA ILE A 288 -2.45 -34.10 17.98
C ILE A 288 -1.16 -34.00 18.82
N SER A 289 -0.59 -35.13 19.18
CA SER A 289 0.78 -35.23 19.72
C SER A 289 1.69 -35.86 18.66
N VAL A 290 2.85 -35.26 18.41
CA VAL A 290 3.81 -35.73 17.41
C VAL A 290 5.17 -35.96 18.06
N THR A 291 5.77 -37.12 17.81
CA THR A 291 7.13 -37.47 18.23
C THR A 291 7.98 -37.71 16.99
N TRP A 292 8.99 -36.87 16.78
CA TRP A 292 9.90 -36.95 15.63
C TRP A 292 11.03 -37.94 15.89
N PHE A 293 11.32 -38.80 14.93
CA PHE A 293 12.40 -39.78 14.99
C PHE A 293 13.61 -39.33 14.16
N ILE A 294 14.79 -39.83 14.54
CA ILE A 294 15.99 -39.70 13.74
C ILE A 294 15.74 -40.38 12.39
N GLY A 295 15.90 -39.64 11.29
CA GLY A 295 15.59 -40.11 9.93
C GLY A 295 14.34 -39.49 9.29
N GLY A 296 13.62 -38.62 10.01
CA GLY A 296 12.59 -37.75 9.42
C GLY A 296 11.16 -38.31 9.36
N ASP A 297 10.91 -39.50 9.93
CA ASP A 297 9.55 -39.96 10.20
C ASP A 297 9.07 -39.49 11.58
N CYS A 298 7.77 -39.63 11.85
CA CYS A 298 7.20 -39.29 13.16
C CYS A 298 6.11 -40.29 13.58
N ALA A 299 5.86 -40.37 14.88
CA ALA A 299 4.66 -41.00 15.42
C ALA A 299 3.62 -39.95 15.81
N ILE A 300 2.39 -40.13 15.33
CA ILE A 300 1.23 -39.30 15.65
C ILE A 300 0.36 -40.05 16.66
N SER A 301 0.01 -39.38 17.75
CA SER A 301 -0.83 -39.92 18.82
C SER A 301 -1.79 -38.86 19.36
N ASN A 302 -2.68 -39.26 20.27
CA ASN A 302 -3.56 -38.37 21.02
C ASN A 302 -4.38 -37.38 20.15
N VAL A 303 -5.07 -37.91 19.14
CA VAL A 303 -5.93 -37.11 18.25
C VAL A 303 -7.14 -36.58 19.02
N SER A 304 -7.19 -35.25 19.20
CA SER A 304 -8.18 -34.59 20.04
C SER A 304 -9.62 -34.81 19.56
N PRO A 305 -10.62 -34.89 20.48
CA PRO A 305 -12.02 -35.02 20.10
C PRO A 305 -12.53 -33.88 19.21
N SER A 306 -12.00 -32.66 19.39
CA SER A 306 -12.35 -31.51 18.56
C SER A 306 -11.96 -31.70 17.09
N LEU A 307 -10.77 -32.25 16.84
CA LEU A 307 -10.28 -32.50 15.48
C LEU A 307 -11.09 -33.61 14.79
N ARG A 308 -11.51 -34.64 15.54
CA ARG A 308 -12.34 -35.74 15.01
C ARG A 308 -13.72 -35.27 14.55
N ARG A 309 -14.27 -34.23 15.16
CA ARG A 309 -15.60 -33.69 14.84
C ARG A 309 -15.60 -32.67 13.69
N THR A 310 -14.43 -32.18 13.28
CA THR A 310 -14.32 -31.18 12.20
C THR A 310 -14.63 -31.75 10.81
N LEU A 311 -14.57 -33.08 10.63
CA LEU A 311 -14.73 -33.76 9.33
C LEU A 311 -15.87 -34.80 9.32
N GLN A 312 -16.76 -34.78 10.32
CA GLN A 312 -17.97 -35.62 10.38
C GLN A 312 -19.19 -34.90 9.83
#